data_AF-A0A7X0Y433-F1
#
_entry.id   AF-A0A7X0Y433-F1
#
_cell.length_a   1.000
_cell.length_b   1.000
_cell.length_c   1.000
_cell.angle_alpha   90.00
_cell.angle_beta   90.00
_cell.angle_gamma   90.00
#
_symmetry.space_group_name_H-M   'P 1'
#
loop_
_entity.id
_entity.type
_entity.pdbx_description
1 polymer ?
#
loop_
_entity_poly.entity_id
_entity_poly.type
_entity_poly.pdbx_seq_one_letter_code
_entity_poly.pdbx_strand_id
1 'polypeptide(L)'
;MSFFKKIFGGVNSTNTRKLYGTVEDWQSANKTELKKIENNITEGVANGNVPATMLGRFLVVNGEVEKGEALLSQAITDNVENASKDYSDTMAFYYIRNGKYNHSAKNDKWFEKWIRASEECVKEGQENAESRMADIYNTCYSINDPEFENIVGRIIELYEVAVAKHQSMGALNYGRFIKGTLSCDEYKQMNTPSYRTLNDAEPYLIQAMQDEKGTQFEHSAYNALISFYSELVSKNLFESLDVYFKGGELKTLRNQSTQIYNKGIKHFRRKNSDVLTDGFQDSLDNYMAHLELVILADKLRENKDFKDVADNFVWQVSKKHFPNAVITIPKDECLNTLISYFTENKQALTKDGDFSQAFYDFVDRRLARV
;
A
#
# COMPACT_ATOMS: atom_id res chain seq x y z
N MET A 1 10.31 -19.98 -5.22
CA MET A 1 10.16 -20.47 -6.62
C MET A 1 9.68 -19.29 -7.45
N SER A 2 10.31 -18.96 -8.59
CA SER A 2 9.93 -17.74 -9.34
C SER A 2 8.49 -17.83 -9.84
N PHE A 3 7.76 -16.71 -9.79
CA PHE A 3 6.41 -16.53 -10.34
C PHE A 3 6.26 -17.13 -11.75
N PHE A 4 7.30 -16.97 -12.57
CA PHE A 4 7.38 -17.47 -13.94
C PHE A 4 7.43 -19.00 -14.07
N LYS A 5 7.99 -19.72 -13.09
CA LYS A 5 8.01 -21.21 -13.08
C LYS A 5 6.62 -21.81 -12.83
N LYS A 6 5.72 -21.09 -12.15
CA LYS A 6 4.32 -21.54 -11.93
C LYS A 6 3.43 -21.34 -13.16
N ILE A 7 3.62 -20.25 -13.91
CA ILE A 7 2.76 -19.87 -15.05
C ILE A 7 2.93 -20.80 -16.27
N PHE A 8 4.11 -21.39 -16.46
CA PHE A 8 4.42 -22.15 -17.68
C PHE A 8 4.80 -23.61 -17.38
N GLY A 9 4.24 -24.18 -16.31
CA GLY A 9 4.26 -25.63 -16.13
C GLY A 9 5.55 -26.21 -15.53
N GLY A 10 6.13 -25.57 -14.51
CA GLY A 10 7.14 -26.18 -13.65
C GLY A 10 6.59 -27.22 -12.66
N VAL A 11 5.58 -28.01 -13.03
CA VAL A 11 5.00 -29.05 -12.15
C VAL A 11 5.29 -30.44 -12.70
N ASN A 12 6.37 -31.03 -12.18
CA ASN A 12 6.64 -32.46 -11.99
C ASN A 12 5.97 -33.48 -12.94
N SER A 13 6.29 -33.42 -14.24
CA SER A 13 6.36 -34.65 -15.04
C SER A 13 7.62 -34.62 -15.90
N THR A 14 8.50 -35.61 -15.75
CA THR A 14 9.75 -35.75 -16.50
C THR A 14 9.54 -35.92 -18.01
N ASN A 15 8.31 -36.18 -18.45
CA ASN A 15 7.95 -36.39 -19.85
C ASN A 15 7.52 -35.11 -20.57
N THR A 16 6.74 -34.21 -19.93
CA THR A 16 6.29 -32.96 -20.57
C THR A 16 7.39 -31.91 -20.67
N ARG A 17 8.31 -31.85 -19.70
CA ARG A 17 9.46 -30.92 -19.72
C ARG A 17 10.39 -31.15 -20.92
N LYS A 18 10.48 -32.39 -21.44
CA LYS A 18 11.27 -32.72 -22.64
C LYS A 18 10.65 -32.20 -23.94
N LEU A 19 9.34 -31.97 -23.96
CA LEU A 19 8.63 -31.55 -25.16
C LEU A 19 8.78 -30.04 -25.40
N TYR A 20 8.66 -29.26 -24.33
CA TYR A 20 8.61 -27.81 -24.46
C TYR A 20 9.52 -27.01 -23.53
N GLY A 21 10.33 -27.58 -22.65
CA GLY A 21 11.28 -26.79 -21.83
C GLY A 21 10.61 -25.81 -20.86
N THR A 22 11.34 -24.78 -20.42
CA THR A 22 10.85 -23.68 -19.57
C THR A 22 10.85 -22.34 -20.29
N VAL A 23 10.27 -21.30 -19.69
CA VAL A 23 10.32 -19.93 -20.26
C VAL A 23 11.75 -19.44 -20.45
N GLU A 24 12.65 -19.77 -19.52
CA GLU A 24 14.05 -19.42 -19.65
C GLU A 24 14.70 -20.11 -20.86
N ASP A 25 14.29 -21.35 -21.18
CA ASP A 25 14.72 -22.05 -22.39
C ASP A 25 14.17 -21.36 -23.64
N TRP A 26 12.93 -20.85 -23.61
CA TRP A 26 12.34 -20.11 -24.74
C TRP A 26 13.02 -18.78 -24.97
N GLN A 27 13.33 -18.06 -23.89
CA GLN A 27 13.96 -16.75 -23.96
C GLN A 27 15.42 -16.79 -24.42
N SER A 28 16.10 -17.92 -24.18
CA SER A 28 17.48 -18.14 -24.61
C SER A 28 17.59 -18.86 -25.96
N ALA A 29 16.49 -19.42 -26.47
CA ALA A 29 16.44 -20.11 -27.75
C ALA A 29 16.57 -19.17 -28.95
N ASN A 30 17.29 -19.62 -29.98
CA ASN A 30 17.31 -18.96 -31.28
C ASN A 30 16.05 -19.28 -32.10
N LYS A 31 15.84 -18.61 -33.23
CA LYS A 31 14.64 -18.79 -34.08
C LYS A 31 14.39 -20.24 -34.52
N THR A 32 15.45 -21.01 -34.78
CA THR A 32 15.35 -22.42 -35.20
C THR A 32 14.90 -23.29 -34.04
N GLU A 33 15.42 -23.04 -32.84
CA GLU A 33 15.05 -23.73 -31.61
C GLU A 33 13.61 -23.41 -31.18
N LEU A 34 13.21 -22.14 -31.25
CA LEU A 34 11.83 -21.72 -30.99
C LEU A 34 10.83 -22.42 -31.90
N LYS A 35 11.12 -22.51 -33.21
CA LYS A 35 10.25 -23.23 -34.15
C LYS A 35 10.15 -24.73 -33.86
N LYS A 36 11.23 -25.34 -33.39
CA LYS A 36 11.21 -26.75 -32.96
C LYS A 36 10.36 -26.94 -31.71
N ILE A 37 10.46 -26.03 -30.74
CA ILE A 37 9.65 -26.06 -29.52
C ILE A 37 8.16 -25.86 -29.85
N GLU A 38 7.84 -24.92 -30.73
CA GLU A 38 6.48 -24.69 -31.22
C GLU A 38 5.88 -25.96 -31.81
N ASN A 39 6.59 -26.60 -32.76
CA ASN A 39 6.15 -27.84 -33.39
C ASN A 39 5.92 -28.97 -32.36
N ASN A 40 6.84 -29.12 -31.39
CA ASN A 40 6.69 -30.11 -30.33
C ASN A 40 5.45 -29.86 -29.46
N ILE A 41 5.15 -28.59 -29.16
CA ILE A 41 3.93 -28.22 -28.43
C ILE A 41 2.69 -28.54 -29.26
N THR A 42 2.67 -28.15 -30.54
CA THR A 42 1.55 -28.41 -31.45
C THR A 42 1.27 -29.91 -31.59
N GLU A 43 2.29 -30.73 -31.82
CA GLU A 43 2.16 -32.19 -31.86
C GLU A 43 1.74 -32.77 -30.51
N GLY A 44 2.28 -32.22 -29.41
CA GLY A 44 1.89 -32.60 -28.06
C GLY A 44 0.41 -32.34 -27.76
N VAL A 45 -0.12 -31.20 -28.21
CA VAL A 45 -1.53 -30.83 -28.09
C VAL A 45 -2.41 -31.75 -28.94
N ALA A 46 -2.04 -31.99 -30.19
CA ALA A 46 -2.79 -32.88 -31.09
C ALA A 46 -2.89 -34.32 -30.55
N ASN A 47 -1.86 -34.77 -29.84
CA ASN A 47 -1.80 -36.10 -29.22
C ASN A 47 -2.40 -36.14 -27.79
N GLY A 48 -2.95 -35.04 -27.28
CA GLY A 48 -3.51 -34.95 -25.92
C GLY A 48 -2.49 -35.01 -24.78
N ASN A 49 -1.19 -34.92 -25.10
CA ASN A 49 -0.08 -34.98 -24.15
C ASN A 49 0.24 -33.62 -23.52
N VAL A 50 -0.26 -32.53 -24.12
CA VAL A 50 -0.03 -31.15 -23.69
C VAL A 50 -1.38 -30.42 -23.68
N PRO A 51 -1.68 -29.62 -22.63
CA PRO A 51 -2.90 -28.81 -22.61
C PRO A 51 -2.97 -27.85 -23.80
N ALA A 52 -4.16 -27.70 -24.39
CA ALA A 52 -4.38 -26.82 -25.54
C ALA A 52 -3.96 -25.35 -25.28
N THR A 53 -4.03 -24.91 -24.03
CA THR A 53 -3.62 -23.56 -23.61
C THR A 53 -2.12 -23.33 -23.77
N MET A 54 -1.26 -24.37 -23.70
CA MET A 54 0.20 -24.24 -23.71
C MET A 54 0.73 -23.58 -24.99
N LEU A 55 0.16 -23.91 -26.16
CA LEU A 55 0.56 -23.29 -27.43
C LEU A 55 0.28 -21.79 -27.41
N GLY A 56 -0.89 -21.40 -26.88
CA GLY A 56 -1.24 -20.00 -26.70
C GLY A 56 -0.26 -19.27 -25.78
N ARG A 57 0.15 -19.90 -24.67
CA ARG A 57 1.14 -19.32 -23.75
C ARG A 57 2.50 -19.13 -24.41
N PHE A 58 2.99 -20.14 -25.13
CA PHE A 58 4.26 -20.10 -25.86
C PHE A 58 4.28 -18.99 -26.90
N LEU A 59 3.23 -18.85 -27.70
CA LEU A 59 3.14 -17.83 -28.75
C LEU A 59 3.16 -16.41 -28.18
N VAL A 60 2.43 -16.17 -27.08
CA VAL A 60 2.44 -14.86 -26.40
C VAL A 60 3.84 -14.52 -25.89
N VAL A 61 4.54 -15.47 -25.26
CA VAL A 61 5.91 -15.24 -24.73
C VAL A 61 6.92 -14.90 -25.83
N ASN A 62 6.72 -15.45 -27.03
CA ASN A 62 7.66 -15.31 -28.15
C ASN A 62 7.27 -14.21 -29.16
N GLY A 63 6.27 -13.39 -28.82
CA GLY A 63 5.92 -12.19 -29.59
C GLY A 63 4.80 -12.37 -30.61
N GLU A 64 4.20 -13.56 -30.71
CA GLU A 64 3.01 -13.85 -31.54
C GLU A 64 1.71 -13.71 -30.74
N VAL A 65 1.54 -12.54 -30.13
CA VAL A 65 0.55 -12.27 -29.10
C VAL A 65 -0.88 -12.51 -29.57
N GLU A 66 -1.24 -11.97 -30.74
CA GLU A 66 -2.61 -12.04 -31.27
C GLU A 66 -3.04 -13.49 -31.54
N LYS A 67 -2.13 -14.31 -32.05
CA LYS A 67 -2.39 -15.74 -32.28
C LYS A 67 -2.46 -16.50 -30.97
N GLY A 68 -1.52 -16.26 -30.06
CA GLY A 68 -1.49 -16.94 -28.78
C GLY A 68 -2.70 -16.63 -27.91
N GLU A 69 -3.14 -15.38 -27.90
CA GLU A 69 -4.35 -14.95 -27.23
C GLU A 69 -5.61 -15.58 -27.83
N ALA A 70 -5.74 -15.62 -29.16
CA ALA A 70 -6.88 -16.25 -29.82
C ALA A 70 -7.04 -17.71 -29.40
N LEU A 71 -5.93 -18.45 -29.29
CA LEU A 71 -5.94 -19.84 -28.81
C LEU A 71 -6.34 -19.94 -27.33
N LEU A 72 -5.85 -19.05 -26.46
CA LEU A 72 -6.22 -19.03 -25.05
C LEU A 72 -7.71 -18.66 -24.86
N SER A 73 -8.20 -17.68 -25.61
CA SER A 73 -9.61 -17.27 -25.59
C SER A 73 -10.54 -18.35 -26.12
N GLN A 74 -10.12 -19.09 -27.15
CA GLN A 74 -10.88 -20.23 -27.66
C GLN A 74 -10.94 -21.35 -26.61
N ALA A 75 -9.84 -21.63 -25.93
CA ALA A 75 -9.80 -22.64 -24.85
C ALA A 75 -10.77 -22.31 -23.69
N ILE A 76 -10.97 -21.03 -23.37
CA ILE A 76 -12.00 -20.60 -22.41
C ILE A 76 -13.40 -20.94 -22.94
N THR A 77 -13.68 -20.60 -24.19
CA THR A 77 -14.97 -20.86 -24.85
C THR A 77 -15.28 -22.36 -24.91
N ASP A 78 -14.25 -23.17 -25.11
CA ASP A 78 -14.32 -24.63 -25.17
C ASP A 78 -14.38 -25.29 -23.79
N ASN A 79 -14.42 -24.50 -22.70
CA ASN A 79 -14.41 -24.97 -21.30
C ASN A 79 -13.23 -25.90 -20.96
N VAL A 80 -12.05 -25.61 -21.52
CA VAL A 80 -10.83 -26.34 -21.18
C VAL A 80 -10.45 -26.03 -19.73
N GLU A 81 -10.14 -27.07 -18.96
CA GLU A 81 -9.74 -26.94 -17.56
C GLU A 81 -8.57 -25.95 -17.39
N ASN A 82 -8.70 -25.03 -16.43
CA ASN A 82 -7.73 -23.96 -16.14
C ASN A 82 -7.52 -22.90 -17.25
N ALA A 83 -8.28 -22.90 -18.35
CA ALA A 83 -8.06 -21.96 -19.46
C ALA A 83 -8.18 -20.48 -19.07
N SER A 84 -9.14 -20.12 -18.21
CA SER A 84 -9.30 -18.73 -17.74
C SER A 84 -8.09 -18.25 -16.94
N LYS A 85 -7.55 -19.12 -16.08
CA LYS A 85 -6.34 -18.86 -15.32
C LYS A 85 -5.13 -18.72 -16.24
N ASP A 86 -5.00 -19.61 -17.21
CA ASP A 86 -3.90 -19.64 -18.16
C ASP A 86 -3.87 -18.39 -19.05
N TYR A 87 -5.05 -17.95 -19.50
CA TYR A 87 -5.23 -16.70 -20.24
C TYR A 87 -4.77 -15.51 -19.39
N SER A 88 -5.31 -15.39 -18.17
CA SER A 88 -5.00 -14.29 -17.25
C SER A 88 -3.50 -14.22 -16.91
N ASP A 89 -2.90 -15.36 -16.52
CA ASP A 89 -1.48 -15.47 -16.18
C ASP A 89 -0.56 -15.09 -17.36
N THR A 90 -0.89 -15.56 -18.56
CA THR A 90 -0.06 -15.36 -19.76
C THR A 90 -0.11 -13.92 -20.24
N MET A 91 -1.28 -13.31 -20.26
CA MET A 91 -1.42 -11.92 -20.67
C MET A 91 -0.72 -10.99 -19.68
N ALA A 92 -0.89 -11.21 -18.37
CA ALA A 92 -0.16 -10.47 -17.34
C ALA A 92 1.36 -10.53 -17.55
N PHE A 93 1.91 -11.71 -17.86
CA PHE A 93 3.34 -11.87 -18.17
C PHE A 93 3.81 -10.99 -19.35
N TYR A 94 3.07 -11.00 -20.46
CA TYR A 94 3.45 -10.25 -21.66
C TYR A 94 3.53 -8.75 -21.42
N TYR A 95 2.61 -8.19 -20.62
CA TYR A 95 2.60 -6.75 -20.32
C TYR A 95 3.69 -6.34 -19.32
N ILE A 96 3.93 -7.16 -18.28
CA ILE A 96 5.05 -6.97 -17.34
C ILE A 96 6.39 -6.99 -18.08
N ARG A 97 6.61 -7.97 -18.96
CA ARG A 97 7.88 -8.13 -19.66
C ARG A 97 8.18 -7.00 -20.63
N ASN A 98 7.19 -6.49 -21.35
CA ASN A 98 7.42 -5.51 -22.42
C ASN A 98 7.44 -4.06 -21.95
N GLY A 99 7.35 -3.80 -20.63
CA GLY A 99 7.36 -2.44 -20.11
C GLY A 99 6.23 -1.57 -20.68
N LYS A 100 5.17 -2.18 -21.21
CA LYS A 100 3.97 -1.49 -21.73
C LYS A 100 3.07 -0.98 -20.60
N TYR A 101 3.63 -0.82 -19.42
CA TYR A 101 3.05 -0.08 -18.31
C TYR A 101 3.33 1.42 -18.52
N ASN A 102 2.72 2.00 -19.55
CA ASN A 102 2.72 3.45 -19.74
C ASN A 102 1.45 3.89 -20.46
N HIS A 103 1.11 5.18 -20.29
CA HIS A 103 0.00 6.04 -20.78
C HIS A 103 -0.89 5.57 -21.96
N SER A 104 -0.45 4.64 -22.80
CA SER A 104 -1.13 4.07 -23.96
C SER A 104 -2.17 2.98 -23.62
N ALA A 105 -2.17 2.42 -22.41
CA ALA A 105 -3.03 1.30 -22.03
C ALA A 105 -4.54 1.62 -22.07
N LYS A 106 -4.94 2.88 -21.81
CA LYS A 106 -6.35 3.30 -21.90
C LYS A 106 -6.93 3.20 -23.32
N ASN A 107 -6.10 3.35 -24.34
CA ASN A 107 -6.51 3.19 -25.74
C ASN A 107 -6.26 1.77 -26.26
N ASP A 108 -5.76 0.86 -25.41
CA ASP A 108 -5.57 -0.53 -25.79
C ASP A 108 -6.92 -1.25 -25.75
N LYS A 109 -7.35 -1.76 -26.91
CA LYS A 109 -8.58 -2.56 -27.08
C LYS A 109 -8.65 -3.80 -26.16
N TRP A 110 -7.54 -4.16 -25.53
CA TRP A 110 -7.41 -5.32 -24.65
C TRP A 110 -7.50 -4.98 -23.15
N PHE A 111 -7.44 -3.71 -22.77
CA PHE A 111 -7.52 -3.28 -21.37
C PHE A 111 -8.81 -3.73 -20.67
N GLU A 112 -9.96 -3.53 -21.32
CA GLU A 112 -11.26 -4.02 -20.83
C GLU A 112 -11.35 -5.53 -20.69
N LYS A 113 -10.63 -6.28 -21.55
CA LYS A 113 -10.61 -7.75 -21.49
C LYS A 113 -9.77 -8.24 -20.30
N TRP A 114 -8.73 -7.51 -19.90
CA TRP A 114 -7.95 -7.87 -18.69
C TRP A 114 -8.66 -7.53 -17.41
N ILE A 115 -9.41 -6.42 -17.36
CA ILE A 115 -10.28 -6.12 -16.23
C ILE A 115 -11.26 -7.29 -16.05
N ARG A 116 -11.95 -7.72 -17.12
CA ARG A 116 -12.89 -8.86 -17.04
C ARG A 116 -12.24 -10.18 -16.64
N ALA A 117 -11.06 -10.51 -17.19
CA ALA A 117 -10.37 -11.74 -16.80
C ALA A 117 -9.93 -11.72 -15.32
N SER A 118 -9.51 -10.56 -14.83
CA SER A 118 -9.17 -10.38 -13.41
C SER A 118 -10.41 -10.45 -12.53
N GLU A 119 -11.54 -9.84 -12.95
CA GLU A 119 -12.85 -9.93 -12.29
C GLU A 119 -13.28 -11.39 -12.08
N GLU A 120 -13.19 -12.22 -13.12
CA GLU A 120 -13.55 -13.65 -13.00
C GLU A 120 -12.59 -14.40 -12.07
N CYS A 121 -11.28 -14.13 -12.12
CA CYS A 121 -10.32 -14.74 -11.19
C CYS A 121 -10.60 -14.39 -9.71
N VAL A 122 -10.99 -13.13 -9.44
CA VAL A 122 -11.40 -12.64 -8.10
C VAL A 122 -12.71 -13.31 -7.65
N LYS A 123 -13.70 -13.40 -8.55
CA LYS A 123 -14.98 -14.08 -8.31
C LYS A 123 -14.82 -15.57 -8.06
N GLU A 124 -13.81 -16.21 -8.64
CA GLU A 124 -13.50 -17.62 -8.38
C GLU A 124 -12.63 -17.84 -7.14
N GLY A 125 -12.05 -16.78 -6.58
CA GLY A 125 -11.21 -16.85 -5.38
C GLY A 125 -9.78 -17.35 -5.65
N GLN A 126 -9.24 -17.02 -6.83
CA GLN A 126 -7.90 -17.43 -7.21
C GLN A 126 -6.81 -16.66 -6.44
N GLU A 127 -5.77 -17.38 -6.01
CA GLU A 127 -4.65 -16.84 -5.25
C GLU A 127 -3.87 -15.78 -6.08
N ASN A 128 -3.65 -14.59 -5.52
CA ASN A 128 -2.90 -13.45 -6.11
C ASN A 128 -3.55 -12.71 -7.29
N ALA A 129 -4.83 -12.95 -7.62
CA ALA A 129 -5.54 -12.19 -8.65
C ALA A 129 -5.58 -10.67 -8.34
N GLU A 130 -5.70 -10.33 -7.05
CA GLU A 130 -5.83 -8.97 -6.51
C GLU A 130 -4.57 -8.09 -6.67
N SER A 131 -3.38 -8.66 -6.46
CA SER A 131 -2.11 -7.94 -6.59
C SER A 131 -1.85 -7.51 -8.03
N ARG A 132 -2.31 -8.33 -8.98
CA ARG A 132 -2.20 -8.04 -10.41
C ARG A 132 -3.13 -6.90 -10.82
N MET A 133 -4.29 -6.74 -10.17
CA MET A 133 -5.15 -5.57 -10.36
C MET A 133 -4.58 -4.30 -9.72
N ALA A 134 -3.96 -4.40 -8.54
CA ALA A 134 -3.27 -3.28 -7.91
C ALA A 134 -2.13 -2.73 -8.80
N ASP A 135 -1.36 -3.62 -9.42
CA ASP A 135 -0.27 -3.27 -10.36
C ASP A 135 -0.79 -2.59 -11.64
N ILE A 136 -1.95 -3.03 -12.15
CA ILE A 136 -2.65 -2.37 -13.28
C ILE A 136 -3.01 -0.93 -12.91
N TYR A 137 -3.49 -0.71 -11.69
CA TYR A 137 -3.96 0.59 -11.24
C TYR A 137 -2.83 1.60 -11.00
N ASN A 138 -1.74 1.20 -10.33
CA ASN A 138 -0.62 2.09 -10.01
C ASN A 138 -0.01 2.75 -11.26
N THR A 139 -0.21 2.12 -12.41
CA THR A 139 0.26 2.60 -13.72
C THR A 139 -0.72 3.56 -14.41
N CYS A 140 -2.03 3.46 -14.14
CA CYS A 140 -3.06 4.22 -14.85
C CYS A 140 -3.48 5.52 -14.14
N TYR A 141 -3.00 5.75 -12.91
CA TYR A 141 -3.43 6.81 -12.00
C TYR A 141 -3.17 8.26 -12.47
N SER A 142 -2.31 8.48 -13.47
CA SER A 142 -1.97 9.84 -13.92
C SER A 142 -2.97 10.46 -14.92
N ILE A 143 -4.17 9.92 -15.09
CA ILE A 143 -5.10 10.32 -16.16
C ILE A 143 -6.45 10.72 -15.55
N ASN A 144 -6.77 12.02 -15.61
CA ASN A 144 -8.04 12.59 -15.17
C ASN A 144 -9.12 12.38 -16.26
N ASP A 145 -9.82 11.24 -16.23
CA ASP A 145 -10.75 10.82 -17.29
C ASP A 145 -12.04 10.19 -16.72
N PRO A 146 -13.25 10.63 -17.13
CA PRO A 146 -14.52 10.06 -16.66
C PRO A 146 -14.69 8.55 -16.91
N GLU A 147 -14.06 8.00 -17.95
CA GLU A 147 -14.04 6.56 -18.23
C GLU A 147 -13.21 5.80 -17.18
N PHE A 148 -12.18 6.45 -16.63
CA PHE A 148 -11.34 5.92 -15.55
C PHE A 148 -12.09 5.84 -14.21
N GLU A 149 -13.04 6.74 -13.94
CA GLU A 149 -13.88 6.67 -12.72
C GLU A 149 -14.80 5.45 -12.70
N ASN A 150 -15.36 5.05 -13.84
CA ASN A 150 -16.13 3.81 -13.94
C ASN A 150 -15.24 2.58 -13.66
N ILE A 151 -13.99 2.61 -14.12
CA ILE A 151 -12.99 1.59 -13.84
C ILE A 151 -12.62 1.57 -12.35
N VAL A 152 -12.47 2.72 -11.70
CA VAL A 152 -12.21 2.80 -10.25
C VAL A 152 -13.37 2.19 -9.45
N GLY A 153 -14.61 2.50 -9.82
CA GLY A 153 -15.80 1.90 -9.21
C GLY A 153 -15.79 0.37 -9.31
N ARG A 154 -15.50 -0.19 -10.49
CA ARG A 154 -15.39 -1.64 -10.70
C ARG A 154 -14.26 -2.27 -9.87
N ILE A 155 -13.13 -1.59 -9.72
CA ILE A 155 -12.00 -2.08 -8.90
C ILE A 155 -12.37 -2.12 -7.41
N ILE A 156 -13.06 -1.08 -6.94
CA ILE A 156 -13.60 -1.04 -5.57
C ILE A 156 -14.52 -2.23 -5.33
N GLU A 157 -15.47 -2.50 -6.25
CA GLU A 157 -16.39 -3.64 -6.15
C GLU A 157 -15.63 -4.97 -6.06
N LEU A 158 -14.53 -5.12 -6.80
CA LEU A 158 -13.72 -6.33 -6.76
C LEU A 158 -12.96 -6.51 -5.46
N TYR A 159 -12.35 -5.43 -4.95
CA TYR A 159 -11.74 -5.48 -3.63
C TYR A 159 -12.77 -5.80 -2.55
N GLU A 160 -13.97 -5.25 -2.64
CA GLU A 160 -15.06 -5.55 -1.72
C GLU A 160 -15.47 -7.04 -1.78
N VAL A 161 -15.53 -7.63 -2.98
CA VAL A 161 -15.76 -9.08 -3.16
C VAL A 161 -14.62 -9.91 -2.55
N ALA A 162 -13.36 -9.53 -2.79
CA ALA A 162 -12.18 -10.23 -2.26
C ALA A 162 -12.14 -10.20 -0.73
N VAL A 163 -12.38 -9.02 -0.16
CA VAL A 163 -12.45 -8.79 1.29
C VAL A 163 -13.56 -9.62 1.92
N ALA A 164 -14.76 -9.63 1.31
CA ALA A 164 -15.90 -10.40 1.81
C ALA A 164 -15.62 -11.92 1.85
N LYS A 165 -14.67 -12.40 1.04
CA LYS A 165 -14.20 -13.80 1.01
C LYS A 165 -13.00 -14.07 1.91
N HIS A 166 -12.61 -13.11 2.76
CA HIS A 166 -11.41 -13.22 3.61
C HIS A 166 -10.11 -13.45 2.81
N GLN A 167 -10.01 -12.83 1.63
CA GLN A 167 -8.76 -12.83 0.88
C GLN A 167 -7.83 -11.76 1.45
N SER A 168 -6.93 -12.21 2.30
CA SER A 168 -5.97 -11.42 3.06
C SER A 168 -5.16 -10.41 2.21
N MET A 169 -4.66 -10.85 1.05
CA MET A 169 -3.96 -9.97 0.10
C MET A 169 -4.88 -8.96 -0.59
N GLY A 170 -6.15 -9.32 -0.82
CA GLY A 170 -7.17 -8.39 -1.32
C GLY A 170 -7.42 -7.28 -0.30
N ALA A 171 -7.58 -7.63 0.97
CA ALA A 171 -7.73 -6.66 2.06
C ALA A 171 -6.49 -5.76 2.22
N LEU A 172 -5.28 -6.33 2.13
CA LEU A 172 -4.03 -5.57 2.22
C LEU A 172 -3.90 -4.54 1.09
N ASN A 173 -4.15 -4.98 -0.14
CA ASN A 173 -4.04 -4.14 -1.32
C ASN A 173 -5.13 -3.08 -1.35
N TYR A 174 -6.36 -3.40 -0.93
CA TYR A 174 -7.43 -2.42 -0.87
C TYR A 174 -7.14 -1.32 0.16
N GLY A 175 -6.67 -1.68 1.36
CA GLY A 175 -6.26 -0.71 2.36
C GLY A 175 -5.15 0.22 1.86
N ARG A 176 -4.17 -0.31 1.13
CA ARG A 176 -3.12 0.50 0.48
C ARG A 176 -3.67 1.38 -0.63
N PHE A 177 -4.61 0.89 -1.42
CA PHE A 177 -5.23 1.63 -2.51
C PHE A 177 -6.03 2.82 -1.99
N ILE A 178 -6.82 2.64 -0.93
CA ILE A 178 -7.49 3.75 -0.25
C ILE A 178 -6.48 4.79 0.23
N LYS A 179 -5.41 4.34 0.91
CA LYS A 179 -4.37 5.20 1.49
C LYS A 179 -3.60 6.00 0.45
N GLY A 180 -3.12 5.35 -0.59
CA GLY A 180 -2.23 5.95 -1.60
C GLY A 180 -2.97 6.70 -2.70
N THR A 181 -4.25 6.40 -2.90
CA THR A 181 -5.02 6.93 -4.04
C THR A 181 -6.33 7.56 -3.63
N LEU A 182 -7.29 6.77 -3.11
CA LEU A 182 -8.68 7.24 -3.01
C LEU A 182 -8.87 8.33 -1.95
N SER A 183 -7.89 8.49 -1.06
CA SER A 183 -7.91 9.47 0.04
C SER A 183 -6.98 10.67 -0.14
N CYS A 184 -6.28 10.81 -1.28
CA CYS A 184 -5.40 11.95 -1.50
C CYS A 184 -6.20 13.24 -1.78
N ASP A 185 -5.54 14.38 -1.57
CA ASP A 185 -6.16 15.69 -1.75
C ASP A 185 -6.50 15.96 -3.22
N GLU A 186 -5.69 15.47 -4.17
CA GLU A 186 -5.98 15.57 -5.60
C GLU A 186 -7.32 14.88 -5.94
N TYR A 187 -7.53 13.66 -5.43
CA TYR A 187 -8.74 12.88 -5.66
C TYR A 187 -9.96 13.56 -5.01
N LYS A 188 -9.78 14.07 -3.79
CA LYS A 188 -10.81 14.85 -3.08
C LYS A 188 -11.23 16.11 -3.86
N GLN A 189 -10.27 16.85 -4.42
CA GLN A 189 -10.53 18.08 -5.17
C GLN A 189 -11.29 17.84 -6.48
N MET A 190 -11.13 16.66 -7.07
CA MET A 190 -11.84 16.25 -8.28
C MET A 190 -13.31 15.86 -8.02
N ASN A 191 -13.74 15.78 -6.74
CA ASN A 191 -15.11 15.42 -6.33
C ASN A 191 -15.61 14.12 -6.98
N THR A 192 -14.71 13.13 -7.06
CA THR A 192 -14.96 11.82 -7.66
C THR A 192 -15.92 10.99 -6.80
N PRO A 193 -16.91 10.28 -7.37
CA PRO A 193 -17.85 9.44 -6.62
C PRO A 193 -17.17 8.33 -5.78
N SER A 194 -15.99 7.89 -6.22
CA SER A 194 -15.23 6.81 -5.61
C SER A 194 -14.32 7.25 -4.47
N TYR A 195 -14.35 8.54 -4.07
CA TYR A 195 -13.54 9.05 -2.99
C TYR A 195 -13.76 8.23 -1.70
N ARG A 196 -12.66 8.00 -0.98
CA ARG A 196 -12.66 7.33 0.32
C ARG A 196 -11.85 8.17 1.29
N THR A 197 -12.28 8.25 2.53
CA THR A 197 -11.46 8.87 3.56
C THR A 197 -10.29 7.95 3.90
N LEU A 198 -9.19 8.51 4.41
CA LEU A 198 -8.06 7.71 4.88
C LEU A 198 -8.51 6.67 5.92
N ASN A 199 -9.47 7.01 6.79
CA ASN A 199 -10.03 6.10 7.79
C ASN A 199 -10.70 4.85 7.19
N ASP A 200 -11.18 4.91 5.95
CA ASP A 200 -11.82 3.78 5.29
C ASP A 200 -10.81 2.64 5.03
N ALA A 201 -9.51 2.91 5.06
CA ALA A 201 -8.47 1.88 4.94
C ALA A 201 -8.32 1.00 6.19
N GLU A 202 -8.65 1.51 7.38
CA GLU A 202 -8.43 0.85 8.68
C GLU A 202 -8.99 -0.60 8.74
N PRO A 203 -10.27 -0.86 8.42
CA PRO A 203 -10.83 -2.21 8.55
C PRO A 203 -10.11 -3.25 7.67
N TYR A 204 -9.71 -2.86 6.46
CA TYR A 204 -9.05 -3.78 5.52
C TYR A 204 -7.61 -4.09 5.94
N LEU A 205 -6.88 -3.11 6.47
CA LEU A 205 -5.54 -3.33 7.00
C LEU A 205 -5.55 -4.20 8.27
N ILE A 206 -6.58 -4.03 9.13
CA ILE A 206 -6.77 -4.88 10.31
C ILE A 206 -7.08 -6.32 9.88
N GLN A 207 -7.99 -6.51 8.92
CA GLN A 207 -8.33 -7.83 8.40
C GLN A 207 -7.09 -8.51 7.80
N ALA A 208 -6.34 -7.82 6.94
CA ALA A 208 -5.10 -8.35 6.37
C ALA A 208 -4.11 -8.81 7.43
N MET A 209 -3.92 -8.05 8.51
CA MET A 209 -3.03 -8.44 9.61
C MET A 209 -3.54 -9.68 10.36
N GLN A 210 -4.86 -9.82 10.53
CA GLN A 210 -5.47 -11.00 11.16
C GLN A 210 -5.34 -12.24 10.28
N ASP A 211 -5.65 -12.12 8.99
CA ASP A 211 -5.70 -13.24 8.05
C ASP A 211 -4.29 -13.70 7.65
N GLU A 212 -3.29 -12.80 7.56
CA GLU A 212 -1.90 -13.14 7.23
C GLU A 212 -1.08 -13.65 8.43
N LYS A 213 -1.70 -13.87 9.60
CA LYS A 213 -0.95 -14.31 10.78
C LYS A 213 -0.32 -15.69 10.56
N GLY A 214 1.00 -15.79 10.74
CA GLY A 214 1.76 -17.01 10.53
C GLY A 214 2.10 -17.33 9.07
N THR A 215 1.78 -16.43 8.14
CA THR A 215 2.13 -16.57 6.72
C THR A 215 3.41 -15.79 6.38
N GLN A 216 3.90 -15.96 5.16
CA GLN A 216 5.04 -15.18 4.63
C GLN A 216 4.72 -13.68 4.45
N PHE A 217 3.45 -13.26 4.47
CA PHE A 217 3.04 -11.87 4.24
C PHE A 217 2.68 -11.12 5.52
N GLU A 218 2.70 -11.79 6.69
CA GLU A 218 2.40 -11.20 8.00
C GLU A 218 3.13 -9.87 8.23
N HIS A 219 4.42 -9.83 7.89
CA HIS A 219 5.26 -8.65 8.06
C HIS A 219 4.81 -7.48 7.17
N SER A 220 4.38 -7.76 5.94
CA SER A 220 3.90 -6.76 4.98
C SER A 220 2.57 -6.14 5.43
N ALA A 221 1.65 -6.96 5.95
CA ALA A 221 0.38 -6.51 6.51
C ALA A 221 0.59 -5.66 7.77
N TYR A 222 1.49 -6.09 8.63
CA TYR A 222 1.85 -5.38 9.85
C TYR A 222 2.46 -4.00 9.56
N ASN A 223 3.43 -3.92 8.65
CA ASN A 223 4.05 -2.66 8.23
C ASN A 223 3.03 -1.69 7.61
N ALA A 224 2.05 -2.20 6.85
CA ALA A 224 1.01 -1.37 6.27
C ALA A 224 0.13 -0.73 7.35
N LEU A 225 -0.27 -1.49 8.37
CA LEU A 225 -1.09 -1.00 9.49
C LEU A 225 -0.33 0.03 10.35
N ILE A 226 0.97 -0.16 10.57
CA ILE A 226 1.82 0.83 11.24
C ILE A 226 1.89 2.13 10.45
N SER A 227 2.25 2.04 9.17
CA SER A 227 2.38 3.21 8.30
C SER A 227 1.09 4.01 8.30
N PHE A 228 -0.05 3.32 8.27
CA PHE A 228 -1.37 3.91 8.36
C PHE A 228 -1.60 4.72 9.64
N TYR A 229 -1.36 4.14 10.83
CA TYR A 229 -1.53 4.89 12.08
C TYR A 229 -0.52 6.05 12.22
N SER A 230 0.70 5.86 11.73
CA SER A 230 1.73 6.92 11.74
C SER A 230 1.31 8.10 10.87
N GLU A 231 0.76 7.84 9.69
CA GLU A 231 0.23 8.87 8.78
C GLU A 231 -0.96 9.61 9.40
N LEU A 232 -1.86 8.92 10.11
CA LEU A 232 -2.96 9.55 10.82
C LEU A 232 -2.49 10.49 11.94
N VAL A 233 -1.54 10.06 12.79
CA VAL A 233 -1.00 10.94 13.84
C VAL A 233 -0.21 12.09 13.22
N SER A 234 0.58 11.84 12.17
CA SER A 234 1.31 12.89 11.45
C SER A 234 0.36 13.92 10.83
N LYS A 235 -0.77 13.49 10.27
CA LYS A 235 -1.79 14.39 9.74
C LYS A 235 -2.36 15.29 10.83
N ASN A 236 -2.72 14.71 11.97
CA ASN A 236 -3.21 15.50 13.12
C ASN A 236 -2.15 16.44 13.69
N LEU A 237 -0.87 16.06 13.66
CA LEU A 237 0.22 16.96 13.99
C LEU A 237 0.22 18.17 13.05
N PHE A 238 0.12 17.97 11.74
CA PHE A 238 0.05 19.09 10.78
C PHE A 238 -1.19 19.96 10.98
N GLU A 239 -2.37 19.36 11.19
CA GLU A 239 -3.58 20.12 11.51
C GLU A 239 -3.43 20.92 12.82
N SER A 240 -2.72 20.37 13.82
CA SER A 240 -2.45 21.07 15.08
C SER A 240 -1.54 22.29 14.89
N LEU A 241 -0.58 22.22 13.96
CA LEU A 241 0.25 23.40 13.63
C LEU A 241 -0.60 24.51 13.02
N ASP A 242 -1.54 24.19 12.12
CA ASP A 242 -2.44 25.18 11.53
C ASP A 242 -3.36 25.82 12.58
N VAL A 243 -3.91 25.01 13.50
CA VAL A 243 -4.78 25.49 14.58
C VAL A 243 -4.01 26.37 15.56
N TYR A 244 -2.77 26.01 15.89
CA TYR A 244 -1.89 26.80 16.76
C TYR A 244 -1.80 28.26 16.27
N PHE A 245 -1.51 28.48 14.99
CA PHE A 245 -1.36 29.84 14.44
C PHE A 245 -2.68 30.59 14.26
N LYS A 246 -3.77 29.87 13.99
CA LYS A 246 -5.10 30.48 13.91
C LYS A 246 -5.69 30.82 15.28
N GLY A 247 -5.03 30.43 16.38
CA GLY A 247 -5.50 30.66 17.74
C GLY A 247 -6.74 29.83 18.08
N GLY A 248 -6.86 28.62 17.50
CA GLY A 248 -7.98 27.72 17.76
C GLY A 248 -7.69 26.72 18.89
N GLU A 249 -8.71 25.94 19.26
CA GLU A 249 -8.61 24.96 20.36
C GLU A 249 -7.97 23.63 19.90
N LEU A 250 -6.83 23.26 20.50
CA LEU A 250 -6.12 22.02 20.19
C LEU A 250 -6.68 20.76 20.89
N LYS A 251 -7.60 20.92 21.85
CA LYS A 251 -8.12 19.83 22.69
C LYS A 251 -8.76 18.70 21.89
N THR A 252 -9.53 19.04 20.85
CA THR A 252 -10.19 18.05 19.99
C THR A 252 -9.19 17.23 19.19
N LEU A 253 -8.19 17.88 18.57
CA LEU A 253 -7.13 17.23 17.80
C LEU A 253 -6.26 16.34 18.68
N ARG A 254 -5.98 16.78 19.91
CA ARG A 254 -5.30 15.95 20.92
C ARG A 254 -6.08 14.67 21.19
N ASN A 255 -7.36 14.77 21.53
CA ASN A 255 -8.19 13.62 21.87
C ASN A 255 -8.25 12.62 20.71
N GLN A 256 -8.40 13.10 19.48
CA GLN A 256 -8.38 12.28 18.27
C GLN A 256 -7.02 11.57 18.10
N SER A 257 -5.92 12.31 18.26
CA SER A 257 -4.56 11.76 18.13
C SER A 257 -4.26 10.71 19.19
N THR A 258 -4.67 10.95 20.44
CA THR A 258 -4.54 9.96 21.52
C THR A 258 -5.36 8.70 21.23
N GLN A 259 -6.56 8.82 20.66
CA GLN A 259 -7.35 7.65 20.26
C GLN A 259 -6.67 6.86 19.13
N ILE A 260 -6.16 7.53 18.11
CA ILE A 260 -5.41 6.93 16.99
C ILE A 260 -4.15 6.23 17.51
N TYR A 261 -3.36 6.91 18.34
CA TYR A 261 -2.16 6.39 18.97
C TYR A 261 -2.46 5.11 19.77
N ASN A 262 -3.47 5.16 20.65
CA ASN A 262 -3.84 4.01 21.49
C ASN A 262 -4.36 2.83 20.67
N LYS A 263 -5.09 3.09 19.57
CA LYS A 263 -5.48 2.05 18.61
C LYS A 263 -4.24 1.40 17.99
N GLY A 264 -3.30 2.18 17.47
CA GLY A 264 -2.04 1.69 16.90
C GLY A 264 -1.28 0.81 17.90
N ILE A 265 -0.95 1.35 19.07
CA ILE A 265 -0.19 0.64 20.12
C ILE A 265 -0.84 -0.68 20.54
N LYS A 266 -2.18 -0.77 20.56
CA LYS A 266 -2.90 -2.02 20.86
C LYS A 266 -2.57 -3.15 19.88
N HIS A 267 -2.34 -2.83 18.61
CA HIS A 267 -1.93 -3.80 17.61
C HIS A 267 -0.44 -4.20 17.76
N PHE A 268 0.38 -3.36 18.39
CA PHE A 268 1.82 -3.54 18.46
C PHE A 268 2.32 -4.25 19.73
N ARG A 269 1.66 -4.05 20.88
CA ARG A 269 2.00 -4.73 22.15
C ARG A 269 1.89 -6.27 22.13
N ARG A 270 1.39 -6.87 21.04
CA ARG A 270 1.14 -8.31 20.92
C ARG A 270 2.27 -9.10 20.25
N LYS A 271 3.31 -8.46 19.70
CA LYS A 271 4.47 -9.16 19.12
C LYS A 271 5.73 -8.90 19.93
N ASN A 272 6.39 -9.96 20.37
CA ASN A 272 7.69 -9.88 21.03
C ASN A 272 8.73 -9.30 20.05
N SER A 273 9.30 -8.14 20.41
CA SER A 273 10.62 -7.61 20.05
C SER A 273 11.22 -8.11 18.72
N ASP A 274 10.70 -7.63 17.59
CA ASP A 274 11.47 -7.62 16.35
C ASP A 274 11.90 -6.18 16.07
N VAL A 275 13.15 -5.97 15.64
CA VAL A 275 13.80 -4.64 15.52
C VAL A 275 13.01 -3.69 14.60
N LEU A 276 12.30 -4.25 13.62
CA LEU A 276 11.46 -3.49 12.71
C LEU A 276 10.21 -2.92 13.42
N THR A 277 9.62 -3.69 14.34
CA THR A 277 8.51 -3.26 15.22
C THR A 277 8.93 -2.08 16.08
N ASP A 278 10.15 -2.11 16.61
CA ASP A 278 10.68 -1.08 17.51
C ASP A 278 10.88 0.26 16.77
N GLY A 279 11.53 0.25 15.59
CA GLY A 279 11.74 1.48 14.82
C GLY A 279 10.45 2.16 14.34
N PHE A 280 9.40 1.36 14.15
CA PHE A 280 8.09 1.85 13.78
C PHE A 280 7.27 2.36 14.97
N GLN A 281 7.32 1.66 16.12
CA GLN A 281 6.76 2.18 17.36
C GLN A 281 7.44 3.50 17.73
N ASP A 282 8.77 3.57 17.62
CA ASP A 282 9.53 4.81 17.82
C ASP A 282 9.03 5.95 16.92
N SER A 283 8.64 5.64 15.67
CA SER A 283 8.07 6.64 14.76
C SER A 283 6.72 7.17 15.26
N LEU A 284 5.83 6.28 15.68
CA LEU A 284 4.51 6.64 16.23
C LEU A 284 4.65 7.44 17.55
N ASP A 285 5.53 6.98 18.45
CA ASP A 285 5.86 7.63 19.71
C ASP A 285 6.44 9.02 19.46
N ASN A 286 7.32 9.16 18.48
CA ASN A 286 7.89 10.45 18.09
C ASN A 286 6.82 11.42 17.57
N TYR A 287 5.90 10.98 16.69
CA TYR A 287 4.82 11.86 16.23
C TYR A 287 3.90 12.29 17.36
N MET A 288 3.55 11.35 18.25
CA MET A 288 2.71 11.65 19.41
C MET A 288 3.39 12.63 20.37
N ALA A 289 4.67 12.43 20.67
CA ALA A 289 5.46 13.33 21.51
C ALA A 289 5.58 14.74 20.90
N HIS A 290 5.80 14.85 19.59
CA HIS A 290 5.87 16.15 18.92
C HIS A 290 4.52 16.87 18.93
N LEU A 291 3.40 16.16 18.74
CA LEU A 291 2.07 16.73 18.86
C LEU A 291 1.82 17.27 20.28
N GLU A 292 2.22 16.52 21.30
CA GLU A 292 2.08 16.95 22.68
C GLU A 292 3.02 18.09 23.07
N LEU A 293 4.20 18.19 22.46
CA LEU A 293 5.07 19.37 22.58
C LEU A 293 4.45 20.61 21.92
N VAL A 294 3.73 20.48 20.79
CA VAL A 294 2.99 21.60 20.18
C VAL A 294 1.87 22.06 21.12
N ILE A 295 1.16 21.13 21.76
CA ILE A 295 0.12 21.46 22.76
C ILE A 295 0.74 22.14 23.98
N LEU A 296 1.89 21.67 24.46
CA LEU A 296 2.62 22.32 25.54
C LEU A 296 3.03 23.74 25.12
N ALA A 297 3.58 23.91 23.93
CA ALA A 297 3.93 25.22 23.39
C ALA A 297 2.71 26.15 23.33
N ASP A 298 1.51 25.64 23.02
CA ASP A 298 0.28 26.46 22.96
C ASP A 298 -0.12 26.95 24.34
N LYS A 299 -0.11 26.05 25.34
CA LYS A 299 -0.35 26.40 26.74
C LYS A 299 0.64 27.46 27.25
N LEU A 300 1.90 27.37 26.84
CA LEU A 300 2.94 28.29 27.29
C LEU A 300 2.95 29.61 26.52
N ARG A 301 2.43 29.64 25.28
CA ARG A 301 2.34 30.86 24.47
C ARG A 301 1.51 31.95 25.14
N GLU A 302 0.55 31.58 26.00
CA GLU A 302 -0.23 32.53 26.79
C GLU A 302 0.62 33.31 27.79
N ASN A 303 1.77 32.76 28.20
CA ASN A 303 2.75 33.45 29.02
C ASN A 303 3.73 34.22 28.12
N LYS A 304 3.82 35.54 28.33
CA LYS A 304 4.69 36.43 27.56
C LYS A 304 6.16 36.00 27.59
N ASP A 305 6.62 35.41 28.69
CA ASP A 305 8.01 34.99 28.87
C ASP A 305 8.37 33.76 28.02
N PHE A 306 7.35 32.98 27.61
CA PHE A 306 7.53 31.75 26.83
C PHE A 306 7.06 31.85 25.39
N LYS A 307 6.38 32.95 25.02
CA LYS A 307 5.82 33.13 23.68
C LYS A 307 6.87 32.93 22.58
N ASP A 308 8.00 33.63 22.67
CA ASP A 308 9.04 33.56 21.64
C ASP A 308 9.67 32.16 21.55
N VAL A 309 9.81 31.47 22.68
CA VAL A 309 10.31 30.09 22.76
C VAL A 309 9.32 29.11 22.11
N ALA A 310 8.03 29.25 22.41
CA ALA A 310 6.96 28.41 21.89
C ALA A 310 6.80 28.58 20.36
N ASP A 311 6.74 29.82 19.88
CA ASP A 311 6.61 30.12 18.46
C ASP A 311 7.84 29.60 17.66
N ASN A 312 9.06 29.83 18.17
CA ASN A 312 10.29 29.31 17.55
C ASN A 312 10.32 27.78 17.50
N PHE A 313 9.86 27.09 18.55
CA PHE A 313 9.76 25.64 18.54
C PHE A 313 8.81 25.15 17.44
N VAL A 314 7.58 25.69 17.41
CA VAL A 314 6.53 25.27 16.47
C VAL A 314 6.96 25.52 15.02
N TRP A 315 7.60 26.66 14.71
CA TRP A 315 8.15 26.92 13.38
C TRP A 315 9.17 25.87 12.93
N GLN A 316 10.01 25.40 13.87
CA GLN A 316 11.06 24.43 13.60
C GLN A 316 10.58 22.98 13.57
N VAL A 317 9.42 22.66 14.17
CA VAL A 317 8.77 21.36 14.03
C VAL A 317 8.35 21.10 12.58
N SER A 318 7.98 22.14 11.83
CA SER A 318 7.61 22.00 10.42
C SER A 318 8.09 23.17 9.55
N LYS A 319 9.38 23.17 9.19
CA LYS A 319 9.95 24.15 8.25
C LYS A 319 9.21 24.19 6.89
N LYS A 320 8.58 23.08 6.49
CA LYS A 320 7.76 23.00 5.27
C LYS A 320 6.51 23.88 5.36
N HIS A 321 5.88 23.95 6.54
CA HIS A 321 4.72 24.82 6.75
C HIS A 321 5.15 26.28 6.95
N PHE A 322 6.39 26.51 7.42
CA PHE A 322 6.89 27.85 7.75
C PHE A 322 8.23 28.16 7.06
N PRO A 323 8.29 28.18 5.72
CA PRO A 323 9.54 28.39 5.01
C PRO A 323 10.15 29.79 5.25
N ASN A 324 9.33 30.76 5.67
CA ASN A 324 9.72 32.15 5.87
C ASN A 324 9.73 32.58 7.34
N ALA A 325 9.59 31.66 8.30
CA ALA A 325 9.64 32.00 9.72
C ALA A 325 11.05 32.48 10.12
N VAL A 326 11.11 33.54 10.91
CA VAL A 326 12.37 34.07 11.45
C VAL A 326 12.73 33.27 12.70
N ILE A 327 13.67 32.34 12.55
CA ILE A 327 14.16 31.53 13.67
C ILE A 327 15.22 32.33 14.42
N THR A 328 14.93 32.65 15.68
CA THR A 328 15.82 33.39 16.59
C THR A 328 16.38 32.52 17.72
N ILE A 329 15.72 31.41 18.04
CA ILE A 329 16.13 30.47 19.10
C ILE A 329 16.30 29.07 18.48
N PRO A 330 17.44 28.39 18.66
CA PRO A 330 17.66 27.03 18.14
C PRO A 330 16.64 26.02 18.69
N LYS A 331 16.19 25.08 17.85
CA LYS A 331 15.19 24.04 18.23
C LYS A 331 15.53 23.33 19.54
N ASP A 332 16.80 22.95 19.72
CA ASP A 332 17.24 22.23 20.92
C ASP A 332 17.14 23.07 22.19
N GLU A 333 17.40 24.38 22.09
CA GLU A 333 17.24 25.31 23.20
C GLU A 333 15.76 25.51 23.52
N CYS A 334 14.90 25.68 22.50
CA CYS A 334 13.46 25.73 22.73
C CYS A 334 12.95 24.45 23.41
N LEU A 335 13.35 23.28 22.91
CA LEU A 335 13.00 21.99 23.49
C LEU A 335 13.40 21.88 24.96
N ASN A 336 14.64 22.25 25.29
CA ASN A 336 15.14 22.17 26.66
C ASN A 336 14.36 23.10 27.59
N THR A 337 14.03 24.31 27.14
CA THR A 337 13.23 25.27 27.92
C THR A 337 11.80 24.78 28.15
N LEU A 338 11.12 24.28 27.11
CA LEU A 338 9.76 23.73 27.22
C LEU A 338 9.73 22.53 28.18
N ILE A 339 10.70 21.62 28.07
CA ILE A 339 10.78 20.42 28.91
C ILE A 339 11.11 20.75 30.36
N SER A 340 12.04 21.69 30.59
CA SER A 340 12.40 22.13 31.96
C SER A 340 11.17 22.74 32.65
N TYR A 341 10.47 23.64 31.96
CA TYR A 341 9.25 24.23 32.49
C TYR A 341 8.17 23.17 32.77
N PHE A 342 7.98 22.22 31.84
CA PHE A 342 7.04 21.12 32.04
C PHE A 342 7.37 20.31 33.29
N THR A 343 8.65 19.99 33.51
CA THR A 343 9.10 19.18 34.64
C THR A 343 8.86 19.88 35.97
N GLU A 344 9.14 21.18 36.04
CA GLU A 344 8.94 22.01 37.23
C GLU A 344 7.45 22.26 37.54
N ASN A 345 6.61 22.31 36.51
CA ASN A 345 5.20 22.72 36.62
C ASN A 345 4.20 21.62 36.27
N LYS A 346 4.64 20.35 36.28
CA LYS A 346 3.87 19.19 35.81
C LYS A 346 2.44 19.15 36.36
N GLN A 347 2.29 19.29 37.68
CA GLN A 347 0.98 19.24 38.35
C GLN A 347 0.01 20.31 37.87
N ALA A 348 0.50 21.50 37.52
CA ALA A 348 -0.35 22.58 37.01
C ALA A 348 -0.75 22.32 35.55
N LEU A 349 0.18 21.81 34.73
CA LEU A 349 -0.01 21.62 33.30
C LEU A 349 -0.89 20.41 32.94
N THR A 350 -1.04 19.44 33.84
CA THR A 350 -1.84 18.22 33.64
C THR A 350 -3.26 18.31 34.19
N LYS A 351 -3.68 19.44 34.77
CA LYS A 351 -5.01 19.60 35.38
C LYS A 351 -6.17 19.30 34.42
N ASP A 352 -6.02 19.67 33.15
CA ASP A 352 -7.05 19.52 32.11
C ASP A 352 -6.87 18.27 31.22
N GLY A 353 -6.00 17.35 31.64
CA GLY A 353 -5.80 16.05 30.98
C GLY A 353 -4.32 15.70 30.81
N ASP A 354 -3.97 14.47 31.15
CA ASP A 354 -2.59 13.98 31.22
C ASP A 354 -1.95 13.70 29.86
N PHE A 355 -0.64 13.90 29.75
CA PHE A 355 0.15 13.62 28.54
C PHE A 355 0.31 12.11 28.32
N SER A 356 0.58 11.70 27.09
CA SER A 356 0.78 10.30 26.74
C SER A 356 2.08 9.74 27.33
N GLN A 357 2.15 8.41 27.47
CA GLN A 357 3.39 7.74 27.89
C GLN A 357 4.54 8.02 26.91
N ALA A 358 4.27 8.10 25.61
CA ALA A 358 5.29 8.44 24.61
C ALA A 358 5.94 9.81 24.86
N PHE A 359 5.16 10.79 25.31
CA PHE A 359 5.68 12.10 25.69
C PHE A 359 6.52 12.04 26.96
N TYR A 360 6.09 11.30 27.98
CA TYR A 360 6.90 11.09 29.18
C TYR A 360 8.23 10.39 28.86
N ASP A 361 8.18 9.30 28.09
CA ASP A 361 9.38 8.57 27.67
C ASP A 361 10.30 9.45 26.79
N PHE A 362 9.73 10.36 26.01
CA PHE A 362 10.50 11.36 25.25
C PHE A 362 11.21 12.36 26.17
N VAL A 363 10.49 12.90 27.16
CA VAL A 363 11.04 13.83 28.17
C VAL A 363 12.18 13.17 28.94
N ASP A 364 11.97 11.95 29.45
CA ASP A 364 12.98 11.21 30.23
C ASP A 364 14.23 10.92 29.40
N ARG A 365 14.06 10.47 28.14
CA ARG A 365 15.18 10.25 27.21
C ARG A 365 15.94 11.55 26.90
N ARG A 366 15.25 12.69 26.84
CA ARG A 366 15.89 13.98 26.59
C ARG A 366 16.67 14.46 27.81
N LEU A 367 16.08 14.35 29.01
CA LEU A 367 16.75 14.71 30.27
C LEU A 367 17.98 13.86 30.53
N ALA A 368 17.98 12.57 30.14
CA ALA A 368 19.14 11.70 30.27
C ALA A 368 20.32 12.03 29.32
N ARG A 369 20.11 12.89 28.32
CA ARG A 369 21.14 13.31 27.34
C ARG A 369 21.79 14.66 27.69
N VAL A 370 21.20 15.40 28.61
CA VAL A 370 21.71 16.66 29.17
C VAL A 370 22.53 16.32 30.41
#